data_AF-H0TH84-F1
#
_entry.id   AF-H0TH84-F1
#
_cell.length_a   1.000
_cell.length_b   1.000
_cell.length_c   1.000
_cell.angle_alpha   90.00
_cell.angle_beta   90.00
_cell.angle_gamma   90.00
#
_symmetry.space_group_name_H-M   'P 1'
#
loop_
_entity.id
_entity.type
_entity.pdbx_description
1 polymer ?
#
loop_
_entity_poly.entity_id
_entity_poly.type
_entity_poly.pdbx_seq_one_letter_code
_entity_poly.pdbx_strand_id
1 'polypeptide(L)' 'MIDRQAGQIIWQCDSCEDVLETGTPDFDDARAIMQRKQWKAQKIGRDWIHACPECEIDR' A
#
# COMPACT_ATOMS: atom_id res chain seq x y z
N MET A 1 -9.39 1.12 -2.24
CA MET A 1 -10.33 1.68 -1.23
C MET A 1 -9.64 1.63 0.12
N ILE A 2 -9.55 2.73 0.88
CA ILE A 2 -8.96 2.68 2.24
C ILE A 2 -10.05 2.19 3.19
N ASP A 3 -9.99 0.92 3.56
CA ASP A 3 -10.81 0.35 4.62
C ASP A 3 -10.04 0.45 5.94
N ARG A 4 -10.58 1.18 6.92
CA ARG A 4 -9.95 1.35 8.25
C ARG A 4 -10.34 0.18 9.15
N GLN A 5 -9.86 -1.03 8.85
CA GLN A 5 -10.04 -2.16 9.76
C GLN A 5 -9.20 -1.89 11.03
N ALA A 6 -9.87 -1.79 12.19
CA ALA A 6 -9.26 -1.52 13.51
C ALA A 6 -8.53 -0.16 13.70
N GLY A 7 -8.79 0.83 12.84
CA GLY A 7 -8.16 2.16 12.93
C GLY A 7 -6.73 2.22 12.40
N GLN A 8 -6.21 1.12 11.86
CA GLN A 8 -4.89 1.04 11.27
C GLN A 8 -4.96 1.32 9.76
N ILE A 9 -3.86 1.79 9.20
CA ILE A 9 -3.71 1.95 7.75
C ILE A 9 -3.25 0.62 7.18
N ILE A 10 -3.97 0.11 6.19
CA ILE A 10 -3.57 -1.05 5.40
C ILE A 10 -3.38 -0.62 3.95
N TRP A 11 -2.44 -1.26 3.26
CA TRP A 11 -2.26 -1.10 1.82
C TRP A 11 -2.72 -2.37 1.12
N GLN A 12 -3.57 -2.24 0.12
CA GLN A 12 -4.02 -3.37 -0.69
C GLN A 12 -3.43 -3.24 -2.08
N CYS A 13 -2.92 -4.35 -2.63
CA CYS A 13 -2.44 -4.37 -4.01
C CYS A 13 -3.65 -4.22 -4.94
N ASP A 14 -3.55 -3.35 -5.94
CA ASP A 14 -4.60 -3.19 -6.95
C ASP A 14 -4.52 -4.25 -8.08
N SER A 15 -3.47 -5.09 -8.08
CA SER A 15 -3.24 -6.13 -9.10
C SER A 15 -3.42 -7.57 -8.60
N CYS A 16 -3.37 -7.80 -7.29
CA CYS A 16 -3.56 -9.11 -6.66
C CYS A 16 -4.29 -8.97 -5.33
N GLU A 17 -4.51 -10.07 -4.61
CA GLU A 17 -5.21 -10.08 -3.32
C GLU A 17 -4.29 -9.75 -2.12
N ASP A 18 -3.04 -9.37 -2.37
CA ASP A 18 -2.09 -9.05 -1.29
C ASP A 18 -2.52 -7.81 -0.50
N VAL A 19 -2.31 -7.91 0.80
CA VAL A 19 -2.54 -6.82 1.76
C VAL A 19 -1.32 -6.67 2.64
N LEU A 20 -0.85 -5.44 2.79
CA LEU A 20 0.15 -5.05 3.77
C LEU A 20 -0.53 -4.42 4.98
N GLU A 21 -0.56 -5.18 6.06
CA GLU A 21 -0.95 -4.70 7.38
C GLU A 21 0.20 -3.89 7.99
N THR A 22 -0.02 -2.61 8.26
CA THR A 22 1.04 -1.74 8.82
C THR A 22 1.03 -1.68 10.35
N GLY A 23 -0.07 -2.08 11.00
CA GLY A 23 -0.17 -2.06 12.46
C GLY A 23 -0.24 -0.65 13.08
N THR A 24 -0.29 0.41 12.27
CA THR A 24 -0.27 1.81 12.73
C THR A 24 -1.41 2.63 12.12
N PRO A 25 -2.04 3.53 12.89
CA PRO A 25 -3.00 4.51 12.38
C PRO A 25 -2.33 5.71 11.69
N ASP A 26 -1.02 5.89 11.89
CA ASP A 26 -0.28 7.05 11.39
C ASP A 26 0.18 6.85 9.94
N PHE A 27 -0.08 7.85 9.09
CA PHE A 27 0.20 7.75 7.67
C PHE A 27 1.69 7.74 7.35
N ASP A 28 2.50 8.53 8.06
CA ASP A 28 3.93 8.61 7.80
C ASP A 28 4.61 7.30 8.24
N ASP A 29 4.21 6.72 9.37
CA ASP A 29 4.66 5.40 9.79
C ASP A 29 4.21 4.29 8.82
N ALA A 30 2.93 4.30 8.40
CA ALA A 30 2.39 3.33 7.44
C ALA A 30 3.13 3.41 6.10
N ARG A 31 3.46 4.62 5.65
CA ARG A 31 4.22 4.87 4.43
C ARG A 31 5.69 4.44 4.56
N ALA A 32 6.29 4.60 5.74
CA ALA A 32 7.64 4.10 6.00
C ALA A 32 7.67 2.56 5.96
N ILE A 33 6.66 1.89 6.51
CA ILE A 33 6.52 0.43 6.44
C ILE A 33 6.34 -0.03 5.00
N MET A 34 5.46 0.62 4.25
CA MET A 34 5.24 0.38 2.81
C MET A 34 6.56 0.42 2.03
N GLN A 35 7.36 1.48 2.21
CA GLN A 35 8.66 1.60 1.53
C GLN A 35 9.67 0.52 1.96
N ARG A 36 9.74 0.19 3.26
CA ARG A 36 10.62 -0.88 3.77
C ARG A 36 10.25 -2.25 3.22
N LYS A 37 8.97 -2.48 2.95
CA LYS A 37 8.42 -3.70 2.36
C LYS A 37 8.45 -3.69 0.83
N GLN A 38 9.05 -2.66 0.22
CA GLN A 38 9.13 -2.47 -1.22
C GLN A 38 7.76 -2.44 -1.92
N TRP A 39 6.74 -1.93 -1.21
CA TRP A 39 5.47 -1.59 -1.84
C TRP A 39 5.58 -0.21 -2.49
N LYS A 40 4.83 0.01 -3.57
CA LYS A 40 4.72 1.33 -4.22
C LYS A 40 3.30 1.81 -4.29
N ALA A 41 3.19 3.12 -4.34
CA ALA A 41 1.99 3.83 -4.68
C ALA A 41 2.35 4.79 -5.81
N GLN A 42 1.70 4.67 -6.96
CA GLN A 42 1.89 5.54 -8.10
C GLN A 42 0.57 6.21 -8.46
N LYS A 43 0.61 7.52 -8.72
CA LYS A 43 -0.54 8.23 -9.24
C LYS A 43 -0.63 8.06 -10.76
N ILE A 44 -1.71 7.45 -11.25
CA ILE A 44 -2.01 7.28 -12.67
C ILE A 44 -3.31 8.03 -12.97
N GLY A 45 -3.21 9.14 -13.71
CA GLY A 45 -4.34 10.03 -13.94
C GLY A 45 -4.84 10.66 -12.63
N ARG A 46 -6.04 10.28 -12.19
CA ARG A 46 -6.65 10.77 -10.95
C ARG A 46 -6.56 9.78 -9.80
N ASP A 47 -6.14 8.54 -10.06
CA ASP A 47 -6.17 7.45 -9.12
C ASP A 47 -4.78 7.12 -8.59
N TRP A 48 -4.72 6.58 -7.38
CA TRP A 48 -3.51 6.02 -6.79
C TRP A 48 -3.58 4.51 -6.90
N ILE A 49 -2.60 3.94 -7.61
CA ILE A 49 -2.41 2.51 -7.77
C ILE A 49 -1.34 2.05 -6.80
N HIS A 50 -1.66 1.05 -6.00
CA HIS A 50 -0.77 0.43 -5.03
C HIS A 50 -0.36 -0.94 -5.56
N ALA A 51 0.94 -1.21 -5.54
CA ALA A 51 1.50 -2.47 -6.02
C ALA A 51 2.37 -3.10 -4.93
N CYS A 52 2.15 -4.40 -4.71
CA CYS A 52 3.04 -5.24 -3.91
C CYS A 52 4.34 -5.51 -4.71
N PRO A 53 5.44 -5.90 -4.05
CA PRO A 53 6.73 -6.15 -4.71
C PRO A 53 6.71 -7.26 -5.77
N GLU A 54 5.71 -8.16 -5.73
CA GLU A 54 5.57 -9.20 -6.76
C GLU A 54 4.85 -8.69 -8.01
N CYS A 55 3.93 -7.73 -7.86
CA CYS A 55 3.15 -7.14 -8.94
C CYS A 55 3.82 -5.91 -9.55
N GLU A 56 4.61 -5.19 -8.76
CA GLU A 56 5.53 -4.18 -9.26
C GLU A 56 6.71 -4.86 -9.94
N ILE A 57 6.51 -5.27 -11.19
CA ILE A 57 7.63 -5.64 -12.05
C ILE A 57 8.28 -4.33 -12.51
N ASP A 58 9.36 -3.98 -11.81
CA ASP A 58 10.29 -2.90 -12.11
C ASP A 58 10.53 -2.81 -13.64
N ARG A 59 10.33 -1.63 -14.23
CA ARG A 59 10.39 -1.40 -15.68
C ARG A 59 11.39 -0.31 -16.02
#